data_AF-A0A2M8NET8-F1
#
_entry.id   AF-A0A2M8NET8-F1
#
_cell.length_a   1.000
_cell.length_b   1.000
_cell.length_c   1.000
_cell.angle_alpha   90.00
_cell.angle_beta   90.00
_cell.angle_gamma   90.00
#
_symmetry.space_group_name_H-M   'P 1'
#
loop_
_entity.id
_entity.type
_entity.pdbx_description
1 polymer ?
#
loop_
_entity_poly.entity_id
_entity_poly.type
_entity_poly.pdbx_seq_one_letter_code
_entity_poly.pdbx_strand_id
1 'polypeptide(L)'
;MCYYSLTALVELLSRHELKIVDVKRIPIHAGSIRVIAARSASSRAVSPKVSEMLEAEKRLDVERFVRQVHARRASMRKLIGDLRKAGRRIAAYGAAGRMTIMLNYCGLGSEMIEYVLDMSP
;
A
#
# COMPACT_ATOMS: atom_id res chain seq x y z
N MET A 1 6.00 4.49 10.14
CA MET A 1 4.64 4.33 9.57
C MET A 1 4.35 2.84 9.48
N CYS A 2 3.16 2.37 9.90
CA CYS A 2 2.81 0.95 9.94
C CYS A 2 1.85 0.58 8.80
N TYR A 3 1.89 -0.66 8.35
CA TYR A 3 0.89 -1.25 7.45
C TYR A 3 -0.15 -1.98 8.31
N TYR A 4 -1.37 -1.44 8.39
CA TYR A 4 -2.43 -2.02 9.23
C TYR A 4 -3.30 -3.00 8.43
N SER A 5 -3.51 -4.18 9.00
CA SER A 5 -4.62 -5.08 8.65
C SER A 5 -5.76 -4.92 9.65
N LEU A 6 -6.97 -5.30 9.26
CA LEU A 6 -8.11 -5.34 10.18
C LEU A 6 -7.84 -6.34 11.31
N THR A 7 -7.24 -7.49 11.00
CA THR A 7 -6.83 -8.50 11.98
C THR A 7 -5.89 -7.92 13.06
N ALA A 8 -4.87 -7.16 12.66
CA ALA A 8 -3.95 -6.52 13.61
C ALA A 8 -4.67 -5.46 14.46
N LEU A 9 -5.62 -4.73 13.86
CA LEU A 9 -6.40 -3.72 14.59
C LEU A 9 -7.40 -4.35 15.58
N VAL A 10 -7.98 -5.52 15.27
CA VAL A 10 -8.82 -6.25 16.23
C VAL A 10 -8.03 -6.58 17.49
N GLU A 11 -6.83 -7.14 17.32
CA GLU A 11 -5.96 -7.51 18.44
C GLU A 11 -5.46 -6.28 19.22
N LEU A 12 -5.08 -5.20 18.52
CA LEU A 12 -4.64 -3.98 19.17
C LEU A 12 -5.77 -3.34 20.01
N LEU A 13 -6.96 -3.23 19.44
CA LEU A 13 -8.07 -2.52 20.07
C LEU A 13 -8.67 -3.32 21.24
N SER A 14 -8.70 -4.66 21.15
CA SER A 14 -9.22 -5.51 22.22
C SER A 14 -8.43 -5.33 23.52
N ARG A 15 -7.10 -5.14 23.43
CA ARG A 15 -6.21 -4.86 24.57
C ARG A 15 -6.51 -3.54 25.29
N HIS A 16 -7.28 -2.66 24.65
CA HIS A 16 -7.67 -1.36 25.18
C HIS A 16 -9.19 -1.23 25.38
N GLU A 17 -9.90 -2.35 25.56
CA GLU A 17 -11.35 -2.38 25.80
C GLU A 17 -12.16 -1.74 24.66
N LEU A 18 -11.67 -1.86 23.43
CA LEU A 18 -12.34 -1.41 22.22
C LEU A 18 -12.68 -2.61 21.33
N LYS A 19 -13.82 -2.51 20.63
CA LYS A 19 -14.24 -3.44 19.57
C LYS A 19 -14.47 -2.69 18.28
N ILE A 20 -14.13 -3.32 17.16
CA ILE A 20 -14.46 -2.80 15.83
C ILE A 20 -15.93 -3.12 15.55
N VAL A 21 -16.69 -2.09 15.19
CA VAL A 21 -18.14 -2.20 14.93
C VAL A 21 -18.50 -2.02 13.46
N ASP A 22 -17.66 -1.35 12.67
CA ASP A 22 -17.83 -1.25 11.22
C ASP A 22 -16.49 -1.01 10.52
N VAL A 23 -16.43 -1.36 9.24
CA VAL A 23 -15.26 -1.14 8.39
C VAL A 23 -15.68 -0.80 6.98
N LYS A 24 -14.98 0.15 6.35
CA LYS A 24 -15.26 0.60 4.98
C LYS A 24 -13.96 0.67 4.17
N ARG A 25 -13.96 0.09 2.97
CA ARG A 25 -12.92 0.39 1.98
C ARG A 25 -13.17 1.79 1.40
N ILE A 26 -12.09 2.55 1.26
CA ILE A 26 -12.11 3.87 0.65
C ILE A 26 -10.99 3.96 -0.40
N PRO A 27 -11.20 4.68 -1.52
CA PRO A 27 -10.27 4.66 -2.65
C PRO A 27 -9.04 5.55 -2.47
N ILE A 28 -8.90 6.23 -1.33
CA ILE A 28 -7.77 7.14 -1.09
C ILE A 28 -6.45 6.36 -1.01
N HIS A 29 -5.36 7.02 -1.42
CA HIS A 29 -3.98 6.49 -1.37
C HIS A 29 -3.75 5.12 -2.04
N ALA A 30 -4.50 4.80 -3.10
CA ALA A 30 -4.50 3.49 -3.79
C ALA A 30 -5.18 2.36 -2.99
N GLY A 31 -6.13 2.72 -2.14
CA GLY A 31 -6.90 1.82 -1.29
C GLY A 31 -6.55 2.03 0.17
N SER A 32 -7.56 2.21 1.00
CA SER A 32 -7.43 2.29 2.45
C SER A 32 -8.67 1.70 3.12
N ILE A 33 -8.55 1.38 4.41
CA ILE A 33 -9.70 1.00 5.23
C ILE A 33 -9.97 2.09 6.27
N ARG A 34 -11.24 2.42 6.44
CA ARG A 34 -11.75 3.21 7.56
C ARG A 34 -12.35 2.26 8.57
N VAL A 35 -11.76 2.21 9.75
CA VAL A 35 -12.20 1.38 10.87
C VAL A 35 -12.99 2.24 11.84
N ILE A 36 -14.14 1.75 12.27
CA ILE A 36 -14.97 2.39 13.30
C ILE A 36 -14.95 1.48 14.52
N ALA A 37 -14.43 1.99 15.62
CA ALA A 37 -14.37 1.29 16.91
C ALA A 37 -15.32 1.93 17.93
N ALA A 38 -15.68 1.15 18.94
CA ALA A 38 -16.44 1.58 20.10
C ALA A 38 -15.89 0.87 21.35
N ARG A 39 -16.20 1.38 22.54
CA ARG A 39 -15.95 0.63 23.79
C ARG A 39 -16.58 -0.75 23.70
N SER A 40 -15.90 -1.77 24.22
CA SER A 40 -16.38 -3.15 24.21
C SER A 40 -17.77 -3.29 24.85
N ALA A 41 -18.01 -2.55 25.95
CA ALA A 41 -19.29 -2.46 26.65
C ALA A 41 -20.41 -1.71 25.89
N SER A 42 -20.12 -1.09 24.74
CA SER A 42 -21.13 -0.38 23.94
C SER A 42 -22.17 -1.36 23.37
N SER A 43 -23.43 -0.93 23.32
CA SER A 43 -24.53 -1.66 22.67
C SER A 43 -24.47 -1.63 21.13
N ARG A 44 -23.48 -0.95 20.53
CA ARG A 44 -23.33 -0.89 19.07
C ARG A 44 -23.08 -2.29 18.50
N ALA A 45 -23.96 -2.69 17.58
CA ALA A 45 -23.85 -3.94 16.84
C ALA A 45 -22.63 -3.93 15.91
N VAL A 46 -22.04 -5.11 15.72
CA VAL A 46 -20.95 -5.32 14.77
C VAL A 46 -21.53 -5.59 13.39
N SER A 47 -21.12 -4.77 12.42
CA SER A 47 -21.47 -4.89 11.00
C SER A 47 -20.90 -6.20 10.41
N PRO A 48 -21.66 -6.94 9.58
CA PRO A 48 -21.16 -8.13 8.88
C PRO A 48 -19.91 -7.87 8.03
N LYS A 49 -19.70 -6.62 7.60
CA LYS A 49 -18.50 -6.20 6.86
C LYS A 49 -17.20 -6.48 7.61
N VAL A 50 -17.25 -6.48 8.95
CA VAL A 50 -16.09 -6.78 9.78
C VAL A 50 -15.68 -8.25 9.59
N SER A 51 -16.62 -9.19 9.73
CA SER A 51 -16.33 -10.62 9.53
C SER A 51 -15.97 -10.92 8.08
N GLU A 52 -16.67 -10.35 7.10
CA GLU A 52 -16.36 -10.49 5.67
C GLU A 52 -14.91 -10.08 5.35
N MET A 53 -14.45 -8.96 5.91
CA MET A 53 -13.09 -8.47 5.69
C MET A 53 -12.05 -9.33 6.41
N LEU A 54 -12.32 -9.79 7.63
CA LEU A 54 -11.43 -10.71 8.35
C LEU A 54 -11.28 -12.04 7.61
N GLU A 55 -12.36 -12.60 7.05
CA GLU A 55 -12.28 -13.80 6.22
C GLU A 55 -11.54 -13.57 4.90
N ALA A 56 -11.64 -12.36 4.33
CA ALA A 56 -10.85 -12.00 3.16
C ALA A 56 -9.35 -11.90 3.47
N GLU A 57 -8.97 -11.42 4.65
CA GLU A 57 -7.56 -11.32 5.06
C GLU A 57 -6.89 -12.69 5.24
N LYS A 58 -7.63 -13.71 5.68
CA LYS A 58 -7.11 -15.09 5.77
C LYS A 58 -6.67 -15.68 4.42
N ARG A 59 -7.17 -15.13 3.32
CA ARG A 59 -6.83 -15.57 1.94
C ARG A 59 -5.63 -14.81 1.35
N LEU A 60 -5.01 -13.90 2.11
CA LEU A 60 -3.84 -13.16 1.65
C LEU A 60 -2.60 -14.05 1.67
N ASP A 61 -1.86 -14.02 0.56
CA ASP A 61 -0.62 -14.77 0.38
C ASP A 61 0.55 -13.78 0.29
N VAL A 62 1.32 -13.69 1.38
CA VAL A 62 2.46 -12.79 1.50
C VAL A 62 3.60 -13.23 0.57
N GLU A 63 3.83 -14.53 0.39
CA GLU A 63 4.88 -15.01 -0.48
C GLU A 63 4.59 -14.69 -1.95
N ARG A 64 3.33 -14.82 -2.37
CA ARG A 64 2.89 -14.37 -3.69
C ARG A 64 3.11 -12.88 -3.87
N PHE A 65 2.81 -12.07 -2.86
CA PHE A 65 3.10 -10.63 -2.90
C PHE A 65 4.59 -10.36 -3.09
N VAL A 66 5.47 -11.03 -2.33
CA VAL A 66 6.93 -10.90 -2.47
C VAL A 66 7.39 -11.28 -3.88
N ARG A 67 6.93 -12.42 -4.43
CA ARG A 67 7.23 -12.82 -5.80
C ARG A 67 6.79 -11.77 -6.83
N GLN A 68 5.61 -11.18 -6.65
CA GLN A 68 5.12 -10.11 -7.52
C GLN A 68 5.96 -8.83 -7.42
N VAL A 69 6.43 -8.46 -6.22
CA VAL A 69 7.32 -7.30 -6.03
C VAL A 69 8.65 -7.51 -6.78
N HIS A 70 9.25 -8.69 -6.69
CA HIS A 70 10.47 -9.01 -7.45
C HIS A 70 10.23 -8.99 -8.96
N ALA A 71 9.14 -9.59 -9.44
CA ALA A 71 8.78 -9.58 -10.85
C ALA A 71 8.60 -8.14 -11.37
N ARG A 72 7.87 -7.29 -10.62
CA ARG A 72 7.66 -5.87 -10.99
C ARG A 72 8.97 -5.09 -11.03
N ARG A 73 9.91 -5.34 -10.11
CA ARG A 73 11.25 -4.74 -10.15
C ARG A 73 11.99 -5.11 -11.44
N ALA A 74 12.00 -6.40 -11.79
CA ALA A 74 12.66 -6.88 -13.01
C ALA A 74 12.03 -6.26 -14.27
N SER A 75 10.69 -6.27 -14.35
CA SER A 75 9.96 -5.66 -15.48
C SER A 75 10.21 -4.16 -15.61
N MET A 76 10.24 -3.43 -14.49
CA MET A 76 10.52 -1.99 -14.49
C MET A 76 11.93 -1.69 -15.02
N ARG A 77 12.95 -2.39 -14.50
CA ARG A 77 14.34 -2.23 -14.95
C ARG A 77 14.50 -2.55 -16.43
N LYS A 78 13.85 -3.61 -16.91
CA LYS A 78 13.84 -3.98 -18.32
C LYS A 78 13.24 -2.87 -19.18
N LEU A 79 12.06 -2.38 -18.82
CA LEU A 79 11.37 -1.32 -19.55
C LEU A 79 12.23 -0.06 -19.67
N ILE A 80 12.79 0.42 -18.55
CA ILE A 80 13.64 1.62 -18.54
C ILE A 80 14.91 1.40 -19.38
N GLY A 81 15.55 0.24 -19.25
CA GLY A 81 16.73 -0.10 -20.03
C GLY A 81 16.46 -0.16 -21.53
N ASP A 82 15.33 -0.73 -21.94
CA ASP A 82 14.93 -0.82 -23.36
C ASP A 82 14.61 0.56 -23.94
N LEU A 83 13.91 1.42 -23.19
CA LEU A 83 13.64 2.80 -23.59
C LEU A 83 14.93 3.61 -23.76
N ARG A 84 15.89 3.45 -22.83
CA ARG A 84 17.21 4.09 -22.92
C ARG A 84 18.00 3.63 -24.15
N LYS A 85 18.02 2.32 -24.44
CA LYS A 85 18.65 1.76 -25.65
C LYS A 85 18.02 2.30 -26.93
N ALA A 86 16.72 2.58 -26.91
CA ALA A 86 16.00 3.20 -28.02
C ALA A 86 16.20 4.73 -28.11
N GLY A 87 17.12 5.32 -27.33
CA GLY A 87 17.40 6.76 -27.34
C GLY A 87 16.28 7.62 -26.75
N ARG A 88 15.37 7.03 -25.96
CA ARG A 88 14.28 7.78 -25.33
C ARG A 88 14.77 8.51 -24.09
N ARG A 89 14.26 9.73 -23.93
CA ARG A 89 14.40 10.56 -22.73
C ARG A 89 13.33 10.17 -21.72
N ILE A 90 13.71 10.09 -20.45
CA ILE A 90 12.82 9.64 -19.38
C ILE A 90 12.89 10.65 -18.25
N ALA A 91 11.73 11.20 -17.91
CA ALA A 91 11.52 12.02 -16.72
C ALA A 91 10.48 11.33 -15.85
N ALA A 92 10.45 11.70 -14.57
CA ALA A 92 9.46 11.18 -13.65
C ALA A 92 8.56 12.30 -13.11
N TYR A 93 7.37 11.93 -12.64
CA TYR A 93 6.34 12.88 -12.23
C TYR A 93 5.84 12.52 -10.83
N GLY A 94 5.88 13.50 -9.92
CA GLY A 94 5.54 13.38 -8.50
C GLY A 94 6.71 12.88 -7.65
N ALA A 95 7.35 13.79 -6.92
CA ALA A 95 8.42 13.56 -5.94
C ALA A 95 7.88 13.07 -4.58
N ALA A 96 6.89 12.17 -4.60
CA ALA A 96 6.29 11.64 -3.38
C ALA A 96 7.19 10.57 -2.72
N GLY A 97 7.12 10.40 -1.39
CA GLY A 97 7.97 9.41 -0.68
C GLY A 97 7.87 7.96 -1.21
N ARG A 98 6.71 7.55 -1.73
CA ARG A 98 6.54 6.23 -2.38
C ARG A 98 7.38 6.08 -3.65
N MET A 99 7.57 7.16 -4.39
CA MET A 99 8.38 7.21 -5.59
C MET A 99 9.86 7.03 -5.25
N THR A 100 10.35 7.69 -4.21
CA THR A 100 11.73 7.52 -3.71
C THR A 100 12.02 6.06 -3.36
N ILE A 101 11.11 5.39 -2.66
CA ILE A 101 11.24 3.96 -2.34
C ILE A 101 11.31 3.12 -3.62
N MET A 102 10.42 3.37 -4.58
CA MET A 102 10.38 2.64 -5.85
C MET A 102 11.68 2.81 -6.65
N LEU A 103 12.17 4.04 -6.82
CA LEU A 103 13.40 4.32 -7.58
C LEU A 103 14.62 3.67 -6.94
N ASN A 104 14.79 3.83 -5.63
CA ASN A 104 15.90 3.20 -4.90
C ASN A 104 15.83 1.67 -4.97
N TYR A 105 14.65 1.08 -4.72
CA TYR A 105 14.48 -0.37 -4.81
C TYR A 105 14.76 -0.90 -6.23
N CYS A 106 14.34 -0.17 -7.26
CA CYS A 106 14.62 -0.53 -8.65
C CYS A 106 16.04 -0.19 -9.09
N GLY A 107 16.83 0.54 -8.29
CA GLY A 107 18.16 1.03 -8.64
C GLY A 107 18.11 1.92 -9.89
N LEU A 108 17.19 2.89 -9.91
CA LEU A 108 16.99 3.86 -11.00
C LEU A 108 17.47 5.24 -10.54
N GLY A 109 18.63 5.69 -11.04
CA GLY A 109 19.21 6.98 -10.69
C GLY A 109 19.17 8.00 -11.84
N SER A 110 19.93 9.08 -11.66
CA SER A 110 20.01 10.21 -12.61
C SER A 110 20.60 9.84 -13.98
N GLU A 111 21.30 8.71 -14.07
CA GLU A 111 21.78 8.13 -15.33
C GLU A 111 20.65 7.57 -16.22
N MET A 112 19.48 7.31 -15.62
CA MET A 112 18.29 6.79 -16.29
C MET A 112 17.10 7.75 -16.28
N ILE A 113 16.94 8.54 -15.21
CA ILE A 113 15.83 9.48 -15.01
C ILE A 113 16.41 10.89 -14.95
N GLU A 114 16.13 11.72 -15.96
CA GLU A 114 16.78 13.03 -16.11
C GLU A 114 16.37 14.03 -15.03
N TYR A 115 15.09 14.04 -14.66
CA TYR A 115 14.54 14.93 -13.64
C TYR A 115 13.20 14.41 -13.12
N VAL A 116 12.77 14.97 -11.99
CA VAL A 116 11.46 14.73 -11.38
C VAL A 116 10.68 16.04 -11.37
N LEU A 117 9.49 16.03 -11.97
CA LEU A 117 8.54 17.13 -11.91
C LEU A 117 7.68 16.97 -10.66
N ASP A 118 7.53 18.02 -9.86
CA ASP A 118 6.56 18.08 -8.76
C ASP A 118 5.90 19.46 -8.73
N MET A 119 4.67 19.54 -8.20
CA MET A 119 3.96 20.81 -8.05
C MET A 119 4.25 21.50 -6.72
N SER A 120 4.88 20.80 -5.78
CA SER A 120 5.32 21.35 -4.51
C SER A 120 6.52 22.28 -4.74
N PRO A 121 6.48 23.54 -4.29
CA PRO A 121 7.60 24.48 -4.39
C PRO A 121 8.85 24.03 -3.65
#